data_AF-F0NKB0-F1
#
_entry.id   AF-F0NKB0-F1
#
_cell.length_a   1.000
_cell.length_b   1.000
_cell.length_c   1.000
_cell.angle_alpha   90.00
_cell.angle_beta   90.00
_cell.angle_gamma   90.00
#
_symmetry.space_group_name_H-M   'P 1'
#
loop_
_entity.id
_entity.type
_entity.pdbx_description
1 polymer ?
#
loop_
_entity_poly.entity_id
_entity_poly.type
_entity_poly.pdbx_seq_one_letter_code
_entity_poly.pdbx_strand_id
1 'polypeptide(L)'
;MLNQPDFLRHVASKILSPLSIDSKRLDEARRILGEAEVKYNFSSYGGNPKKLIDFLLSPDFTELSLILGPDVTKKLLEAIKDNYTDEDIKKVADKMLEEINGYTENTEESNVKVSVNKKYSVS
;
A
#
# COMPACT_ATOMS: atom_id res chain seq x y z
N MET A 1 18.89 5.64 21.40
CA MET A 1 18.49 5.59 19.97
C MET A 1 17.15 4.89 19.93
N LEU A 2 16.11 5.52 19.38
CA LEU A 2 14.83 4.84 19.16
C LEU A 2 15.04 3.81 18.05
N ASN A 3 15.10 2.53 18.43
CA ASN A 3 15.18 1.43 17.47
C ASN A 3 13.84 1.32 16.77
N GLN A 4 13.78 1.74 15.50
CA GLN A 4 12.62 1.45 14.66
C GLN A 4 12.52 -0.06 14.43
N PRO A 5 11.30 -0.60 14.27
CA PRO A 5 11.12 -2.00 13.92
C PRO A 5 11.73 -2.30 12.55
N ASP A 6 12.11 -3.55 12.32
CA ASP A 6 12.45 -4.03 10.99
C ASP A 6 11.15 -4.26 10.20
N PHE A 7 11.04 -3.65 9.02
CA PHE A 7 9.79 -3.64 8.25
C PHE A 7 9.36 -5.04 7.85
N LEU A 8 10.25 -5.82 7.22
CA LEU A 8 9.89 -7.14 6.72
C LEU A 8 9.63 -8.12 7.87
N ARG A 9 10.52 -8.15 8.87
CA ARG A 9 10.44 -9.15 9.93
C ARG A 9 9.36 -8.87 10.95
N HIS A 10 9.09 -7.61 11.29
CA HIS A 10 8.21 -7.26 12.40
C HIS A 10 6.87 -6.64 11.98
N VAL A 11 6.75 -6.14 10.74
CA VAL A 11 5.53 -5.50 10.24
C VAL A 11 4.91 -6.34 9.12
N ALA A 12 5.58 -6.49 7.99
CA ALA A 12 5.02 -7.17 6.83
C ALA A 12 4.69 -8.64 7.10
N SER A 13 5.55 -9.36 7.83
CA SER A 13 5.34 -10.78 8.16
C SER A 13 4.05 -11.07 8.94
N LYS A 14 3.59 -10.11 9.77
CA LYS A 14 2.36 -10.24 10.57
C LYS A 14 1.11 -10.10 9.71
N ILE A 15 1.20 -9.33 8.62
CA ILE A 15 0.09 -9.03 7.72
C ILE A 15 0.04 -10.01 6.56
N LEU A 16 1.19 -10.41 6.03
CA LEU A 16 1.32 -11.31 4.88
C LEU A 16 1.28 -12.78 5.31
N SER A 17 0.07 -13.20 5.67
CA SER A 17 -0.28 -14.56 6.05
C SER A 17 -1.03 -15.29 4.92
N PRO A 18 -0.92 -16.63 4.81
CA PRO A 18 -1.75 -17.41 3.90
C PRO A 18 -3.27 -17.25 4.13
N LEU A 19 -3.67 -16.75 5.30
CA LEU A 19 -5.08 -16.49 5.64
C LEU A 19 -5.62 -15.19 5.04
N SER A 20 -4.76 -14.28 4.59
CA SER A 20 -5.14 -12.96 4.09
C SER A 20 -5.22 -12.85 2.57
N ILE A 21 -4.44 -13.65 1.83
CA ILE A 21 -4.37 -13.67 0.35
C ILE A 21 -3.99 -15.06 -0.14
N ASP A 22 -4.26 -15.37 -1.41
CA ASP A 22 -3.82 -16.63 -2.02
C ASP A 22 -2.28 -16.73 -2.10
N SER A 23 -1.78 -17.96 -2.16
CA SER A 23 -0.34 -18.25 -2.09
C SER A 23 0.46 -17.61 -3.22
N LYS A 24 -0.10 -17.47 -4.42
CA LYS A 24 0.62 -16.88 -5.55
C LYS A 24 0.80 -15.37 -5.37
N ARG A 25 -0.26 -14.68 -4.94
CA ARG A 25 -0.18 -13.25 -4.60
C ARG A 25 0.74 -13.01 -3.39
N LEU A 26 0.74 -13.94 -2.44
CA LEU A 26 1.62 -13.89 -1.26
C LEU A 26 3.09 -13.96 -1.63
N ASP A 27 3.47 -14.91 -2.47
CA ASP A 27 4.85 -15.08 -2.90
C ASP A 27 5.33 -13.86 -3.71
N GLU A 28 4.48 -13.33 -4.58
CA GLU A 28 4.81 -12.14 -5.36
C GLU A 28 4.93 -10.88 -4.48
N ALA A 29 4.01 -10.68 -3.53
CA ALA A 29 4.10 -9.59 -2.57
C ALA A 29 5.41 -9.65 -1.76
N ARG A 30 5.82 -10.85 -1.33
CA ARG A 30 7.10 -11.07 -0.62
C ARG A 30 8.30 -10.76 -1.51
N ARG A 31 8.25 -11.12 -2.79
CA ARG A 31 9.30 -10.82 -3.76
C ARG A 31 9.50 -9.31 -3.90
N ILE A 32 8.42 -8.57 -4.18
CA ILE A 32 8.46 -7.10 -4.32
C ILE A 32 8.98 -6.45 -3.05
N LEU A 33 8.50 -6.89 -1.88
CA LEU A 33 8.95 -6.36 -0.60
C LEU A 33 10.45 -6.60 -0.33
N GLY A 34 10.96 -7.78 -0.67
CA GLY A 34 12.39 -8.08 -0.56
C GLY A 34 13.23 -7.22 -1.51
N GLU A 35 12.79 -7.06 -2.76
CA GLU A 35 13.46 -6.20 -3.74
C GLU A 35 13.43 -4.73 -3.31
N ALA A 36 12.30 -4.26 -2.79
CA ALA A 36 12.14 -2.90 -2.28
C ALA A 36 13.04 -2.65 -1.06
N GLU A 37 13.13 -3.58 -0.11
CA GLU A 37 14.01 -3.39 1.05
C GLU A 37 15.47 -3.20 0.64
N VAL A 38 15.94 -3.96 -0.36
CA VAL A 38 17.29 -3.82 -0.89
C VAL A 38 17.45 -2.51 -1.67
N LYS A 39 16.48 -2.18 -2.54
CA LYS A 39 16.50 -1.00 -3.42
C LYS A 39 16.46 0.31 -2.64
N TYR A 40 15.57 0.42 -1.66
CA TYR A 40 15.38 1.61 -0.84
C TYR A 40 16.23 1.60 0.43
N ASN A 41 16.79 0.44 0.82
CA ASN A 41 17.65 0.28 1.99
C ASN A 41 17.00 0.79 3.29
N PHE A 42 15.73 0.44 3.51
CA PHE A 42 14.98 0.83 4.72
C PHE A 42 15.03 -0.20 5.86
N SER A 43 15.85 -1.24 5.74
CA SER A 43 16.02 -2.22 6.82
C SER A 43 16.59 -1.56 8.08
N SER A 44 16.15 -2.03 9.24
CA SER A 44 16.70 -1.61 10.53
C SER A 44 18.06 -2.27 10.83
N TYR A 45 18.46 -3.28 10.05
CA TYR A 45 19.75 -3.96 10.18
C TYR A 45 20.77 -3.44 9.17
N GLY A 46 21.20 -2.19 9.34
CA GLY A 46 22.25 -1.56 8.53
C GLY A 46 21.75 -0.67 7.38
N GLY A 47 20.44 -0.46 7.29
CA GLY A 47 19.83 0.55 6.43
C GLY A 47 19.40 1.81 7.18
N ASN A 48 18.50 2.57 6.57
CA ASN A 48 17.87 3.73 7.18
C ASN A 48 16.34 3.56 7.17
N PRO A 49 15.70 3.23 8.30
CA PRO A 49 14.26 3.03 8.39
C PRO A 49 13.41 4.19 7.87
N LYS A 50 13.96 5.42 7.88
CA LYS A 50 13.26 6.60 7.34
C LYS A 50 13.03 6.52 5.83
N LYS A 51 13.84 5.74 5.11
CA LYS A 51 13.65 5.47 3.67
C LYS A 51 12.45 4.59 3.35
N LEU A 52 11.74 4.09 4.37
CA LEU A 52 10.43 3.49 4.17
C LEU A 52 9.46 4.47 3.48
N ILE A 53 9.61 5.78 3.75
CA ILE A 53 8.85 6.84 3.07
C ILE A 53 9.06 6.79 1.56
N ASP A 54 10.31 6.65 1.12
CA ASP A 54 10.66 6.59 -0.31
C ASP A 54 9.98 5.39 -0.98
N PHE A 55 9.88 4.27 -0.27
CA PHE A 55 9.15 3.10 -0.75
C PHE A 55 7.64 3.35 -0.80
N LEU A 56 7.03 3.87 0.27
CA LEU A 56 5.57 4.12 0.33
C LEU A 56 5.09 5.07 -0.78
N LEU A 57 5.93 6.02 -1.18
CA LEU A 57 5.65 6.98 -2.25
C LEU A 57 6.05 6.50 -3.65
N SER A 58 6.54 5.26 -3.77
CA SER A 58 7.08 4.73 -5.03
C SER A 58 6.06 3.96 -5.88
N PRO A 59 6.34 3.80 -7.19
CA PRO A 59 5.59 2.87 -8.04
C PRO A 59 5.59 1.43 -7.52
N ASP A 60 6.68 0.99 -6.88
CA ASP A 60 6.81 -0.37 -6.34
C ASP A 60 5.76 -0.62 -5.23
N PHE A 61 5.46 0.38 -4.39
CA PHE A 61 4.38 0.26 -3.40
C PHE A 61 2.99 0.29 -4.03
N THR A 62 2.83 1.00 -5.15
CA THR A 62 1.58 0.98 -5.92
C THR A 62 1.33 -0.41 -6.50
N GLU A 63 2.36 -1.03 -7.08
CA GLU A 63 2.31 -2.40 -7.58
C GLU A 63 2.00 -3.40 -6.47
N LEU A 64 2.68 -3.29 -5.32
CA LEU A 64 2.39 -4.10 -4.15
C LEU A 64 0.92 -3.97 -3.72
N SER A 65 0.41 -2.73 -3.68
CA SER A 65 -0.96 -2.46 -3.24
C SER A 65 -2.01 -3.10 -4.16
N LEU A 66 -1.75 -3.15 -5.47
CA LEU A 66 -2.61 -3.84 -6.44
C LEU A 66 -2.60 -5.36 -6.21
N ILE A 67 -1.43 -5.93 -5.91
CA ILE A 67 -1.27 -7.36 -5.62
C ILE A 67 -1.93 -7.72 -4.30
N LEU A 68 -1.83 -6.90 -3.26
CA LEU A 68 -2.43 -7.17 -1.96
C LEU A 68 -3.94 -6.92 -1.95
N GLY A 69 -4.42 -5.96 -2.73
CA GLY A 69 -5.80 -5.49 -2.66
C GLY A 69 -6.02 -4.55 -1.47
N PRO A 70 -7.13 -3.79 -1.47
CA PRO A 70 -7.34 -2.65 -0.56
C PRO A 70 -7.31 -3.05 0.92
N ASP A 71 -7.97 -4.14 1.30
CA ASP A 71 -8.07 -4.53 2.72
C ASP A 71 -6.73 -4.89 3.35
N VAL A 72 -5.88 -5.61 2.60
CA VAL A 72 -4.57 -6.07 3.08
C VAL A 72 -3.57 -4.92 3.06
N THR A 73 -3.64 -4.05 2.06
CA THR A 73 -2.86 -2.81 2.01
C THR A 73 -3.19 -1.89 3.19
N LYS A 74 -4.48 -1.72 3.53
CA LYS A 74 -4.89 -0.94 4.71
C LYS A 74 -4.30 -1.52 5.99
N LYS A 75 -4.43 -2.83 6.20
CA LYS A 75 -3.82 -3.53 7.35
C LYS A 75 -2.30 -3.35 7.42
N LEU A 76 -1.61 -3.34 6.28
CA LEU A 76 -0.17 -3.10 6.22
C LEU A 76 0.18 -1.67 6.66
N LEU A 77 -0.56 -0.67 6.17
CA LEU A 77 -0.36 0.73 6.54
C LEU A 77 -0.69 1.01 8.02
N GLU A 78 -1.76 0.40 8.55
CA GLU A 78 -2.08 0.43 9.99
C GLU A 78 -0.95 -0.19 10.82
N ALA A 79 -0.43 -1.35 10.40
CA ALA A 79 0.69 -1.97 11.09
C ALA A 79 1.97 -1.12 11.06
N ILE A 80 2.21 -0.35 10.00
CA ILE A 80 3.30 0.64 9.97
C ILE A 80 3.08 1.69 11.05
N LYS A 81 1.88 2.28 11.13
CA LYS A 81 1.58 3.31 12.13
C LYS A 81 1.74 2.82 13.57
N ASP A 82 1.32 1.58 13.84
CA ASP A 82 1.35 1.00 15.18
C ASP A 82 2.76 0.63 15.64
N ASN A 83 3.66 0.28 14.71
CA ASN A 83 4.98 -0.23 15.06
C ASN A 83 6.10 0.84 14.92
N TYR A 84 5.94 1.83 14.05
CA TYR A 84 6.94 2.89 13.89
C TYR A 84 6.71 4.03 14.87
N THR A 85 7.81 4.62 15.37
CA THR A 85 7.75 5.80 16.25
C THR A 85 8.04 7.11 15.54
N ASP A 86 8.59 7.04 14.31
CA ASP A 86 8.89 8.22 13.50
C ASP A 86 7.60 8.84 12.94
N GLU A 87 7.38 10.12 13.25
CA GLU A 87 6.14 10.83 12.89
C GLU A 87 6.02 11.11 11.39
N ASP A 88 7.13 11.22 10.65
CA ASP A 88 7.08 11.42 9.20
C ASP A 88 6.62 10.13 8.50
N ILE A 89 7.11 8.97 8.97
CA ILE A 89 6.66 7.66 8.48
C ILE A 89 5.15 7.49 8.73
N LYS A 90 4.69 7.80 9.95
CA LYS A 90 3.26 7.70 10.29
C LYS A 90 2.39 8.61 9.42
N LYS A 91 2.79 9.87 9.23
CA LYS A 91 2.06 10.83 8.38
C LYS A 91 1.93 10.35 6.94
N VAL A 92 3.00 9.77 6.38
CA VAL A 92 2.95 9.22 5.03
C VAL A 92 2.02 8.01 4.99
N ALA A 93 2.09 7.11 5.97
CA ALA A 93 1.17 5.98 6.05
C ALA A 93 -0.30 6.42 6.17
N ASP A 94 -0.59 7.46 6.97
CA ASP A 94 -1.92 8.06 7.07
C ASP A 94 -2.41 8.62 5.74
N LYS A 95 -1.56 9.39 5.05
CA LYS A 95 -1.89 9.93 3.73
C LYS A 95 -2.23 8.81 2.74
N MET A 96 -1.45 7.73 2.72
CA MET A 96 -1.71 6.58 1.84
C MET A 96 -3.02 5.86 2.22
N LEU A 97 -3.37 5.78 3.51
CA LEU A 97 -4.65 5.25 3.96
C LEU A 97 -5.82 6.10 3.48
N GLU A 98 -5.70 7.43 3.61
CA GLU A 98 -6.71 8.37 3.11
C GLU A 98 -6.89 8.27 1.61
N GLU A 99 -5.81 8.13 0.84
CA GLU A 99 -5.89 7.93 -0.62
C GLU A 99 -6.68 6.66 -0.95
N ILE A 100 -6.35 5.51 -0.33
CA ILE A 100 -7.06 4.25 -0.56
C ILE A 100 -8.55 4.34 -0.16
N ASN A 101 -8.86 5.07 0.92
CA ASN A 101 -10.24 5.31 1.36
C ASN A 101 -10.99 6.25 0.39
N GLY A 102 -10.37 7.36 -0.02
CA GLY A 102 -10.97 8.29 -0.97
C GLY A 102 -11.23 7.66 -2.35
N TYR A 103 -10.39 6.73 -2.80
CA TYR A 103 -10.67 5.95 -4.00
C TYR A 103 -11.88 5.01 -3.85
N THR A 104 -12.12 4.48 -2.64
CA THR A 104 -13.26 3.58 -2.36
C THR A 104 -14.57 4.35 -2.22
N GLU A 105 -14.56 5.57 -1.67
CA GLU A 105 -15.77 6.41 -1.59
C GLU A 105 -16.23 6.96 -2.96
N ASN A 106 -15.31 7.24 -3.88
CA ASN A 106 -15.65 7.73 -5.22
C ASN A 106 -16.12 6.62 -6.20
N THR A 107 -15.95 5.34 -5.86
CA THR A 107 -16.39 4.23 -6.73
C THR A 107 -17.82 3.77 -6.45
N GLU A 108 -18.43 4.17 -5.33
CA GLU A 108 -19.81 3.82 -5.00
C GLU A 108 -20.87 4.81 -5.54
N GLU A 109 -20.45 5.97 -6.08
CA GLU A 109 -21.37 7.02 -6.59
C GLU A 109 -21.48 7.14 -8.12
N SER A 110 -20.94 6.22 -8.92
CA SER A 110 -21.13 6.26 -10.38
C SER A 110 -22.42 5.54 -10.84
N ASN A 111 -23.58 6.01 -10.38
CA ASN A 111 -24.85 5.80 -11.08
C ASN A 111 -24.86 6.67 -12.35
N VAL A 112 -24.09 6.27 -13.36
CA VAL A 112 -24.01 6.97 -14.64
C VAL A 112 -25.34 6.75 -15.40
N LYS A 113 -26.30 7.67 -15.24
CA LYS A 113 -27.37 7.86 -16.21
C LYS A 113 -26.77 8.40 -17.50
N VAL A 114 -26.32 7.51 -18.38
CA VAL A 114 -25.95 7.86 -19.76
C VAL A 114 -27.21 8.30 -20.50
N SER A 115 -27.43 9.61 -20.60
CA SER A 115 -28.42 10.17 -21.51
C SER A 115 -27.86 10.13 -22.93
N VAL A 116 -28.20 9.09 -23.69
CA VAL A 116 -27.84 8.97 -25.10
C VAL A 116 -28.67 9.98 -25.92
N ASN A 117 -28.07 11.11 -26.27
CA ASN A 117 -28.67 12.07 -27.19
C ASN A 117 -28.53 11.53 -28.63
N LYS A 118 -29.59 10.88 -29.11
CA LYS A 118 -29.74 10.41 -30.48
C LYS A 118 -30.26 11.56 -31.35
N LYS A 119 -29.36 12.34 -31.98
CA LYS A 119 -29.72 13.19 -33.14
C LYS A 119 -29.37 12.46 -34.42
N TYR A 120 -30.36 11.76 -34.99
CA TYR A 120 -30.38 11.46 -36.42
C TYR A 120 -31.06 12.64 -37.11
N SER A 121 -30.29 13.43 -37.87
CA SER A 121 -30.86 14.27 -38.92
C SER A 121 -30.89 13.45 -40.19
N VAL A 122 -32.09 13.18 -40.65
CA VAL A 122 -32.40 12.71 -42.00
C VAL A 122 -32.21 13.89 -42.95
N SER A 123 -31.51 13.68 -44.06
CA SER A 123 -31.63 14.47 -45.28
C SER A 123 -31.35 13.54 -46.45
#